data_AF-A0A9W8AXF0-F1
#
_entry.id   AF-A0A9W8AXF0-F1
#
_cell.length_a   1.000
_cell.length_b   1.000
_cell.length_c   1.000
_cell.angle_alpha   90.00
_cell.angle_beta   90.00
_cell.angle_gamma   90.00
#
_symmetry.space_group_name_H-M   'P 1'
#
loop_
_entity.id
_entity.type
_entity.pdbx_description
1 polymer ?
#
loop_
_entity_poly.entity_id
_entity_poly.type
_entity_poly.pdbx_seq_one_letter_code
_entity_poly.pdbx_strand_id
1 'polypeptide(L)'
;MATNSQPQAPPRTPSLADAPTLSASESGGNSSNVDTDSDPDWDDSSASQGLFRPLSPQNIGFKLLQKLGWRAGQGLGRCNQGPVDPVSFTLKTETLGLGKQTEYLQYHHASTAHRKSLQSEKIASESAQQRDARE
;
A
#
# COMPACT_ATOMS: atom_id res chain seq x y z
N MET A 1 -17.36 -38.40 -45.36
CA MET A 1 -17.26 -36.92 -45.23
C MET A 1 -16.98 -36.63 -43.77
N ALA A 2 -15.72 -36.35 -43.42
CA ALA A 2 -15.29 -36.13 -42.04
C ALA A 2 -15.26 -34.62 -41.76
N THR A 3 -16.08 -34.16 -40.82
CA THR A 3 -16.12 -32.76 -40.40
C THR A 3 -15.15 -32.56 -39.22
N ASN A 4 -14.17 -31.70 -39.46
CA ASN A 4 -13.06 -31.35 -38.58
C ASN A 4 -13.55 -30.68 -37.28
N SER A 5 -13.45 -31.38 -36.15
CA SER A 5 -13.56 -30.83 -34.80
C SER A 5 -12.19 -30.29 -34.36
N GLN A 6 -12.02 -28.97 -34.41
CA GLN A 6 -10.92 -28.29 -33.72
C GLN A 6 -11.45 -27.69 -32.40
N PRO A 7 -10.75 -27.88 -31.26
CA PRO A 7 -11.10 -27.20 -30.01
C PRO A 7 -10.69 -25.72 -30.07
N GLN A 8 -11.63 -24.80 -29.83
CA GLN A 8 -11.35 -23.38 -29.68
C GLN A 8 -10.46 -23.12 -28.46
N ALA A 9 -9.38 -22.36 -28.65
CA ALA A 9 -8.51 -21.88 -27.58
C ALA A 9 -9.24 -20.84 -26.69
N PRO A 10 -8.92 -20.77 -25.37
CA PRO A 10 -9.51 -19.78 -24.47
C PRO A 10 -9.08 -18.34 -24.80
N PRO A 11 -9.89 -17.32 -24.44
CA PRO A 11 -9.61 -15.93 -24.77
C PRO A 11 -8.32 -15.43 -24.08
N ARG A 12 -7.49 -14.72 -24.84
CA ARG A 12 -6.25 -14.09 -24.35
C ARG A 12 -6.59 -13.06 -23.26
N THR A 13 -5.98 -13.20 -22.10
CA THR A 13 -5.93 -12.15 -21.07
C THR A 13 -5.20 -10.92 -21.64
N PRO A 14 -5.77 -9.70 -21.58
CA PRO A 14 -5.02 -8.51 -21.96
C PRO A 14 -3.89 -8.25 -20.96
N SER A 15 -2.68 -8.12 -21.50
CA SER A 15 -1.44 -7.81 -20.79
C SER A 15 -1.47 -6.39 -20.22
N LEU A 16 -0.83 -6.19 -19.06
CA LEU A 16 -0.75 -4.96 -18.25
C LEU A 16 -0.03 -3.77 -18.96
N ALA A 17 0.25 -3.84 -20.25
CA ALA A 17 1.13 -2.91 -20.97
C ALA A 17 0.41 -1.85 -21.85
N ASP A 18 -0.91 -1.96 -22.08
CA ASP A 18 -1.62 -1.10 -23.05
C ASP A 18 -2.45 0.02 -22.39
N ALA A 19 -1.92 0.68 -21.35
CA ALA A 19 -2.52 1.92 -20.87
C ALA A 19 -2.16 3.07 -21.84
N PRO A 20 -3.13 3.83 -22.38
CA PRO A 20 -2.83 5.00 -23.20
C PRO A 20 -2.23 6.10 -22.33
N THR A 21 -0.94 6.39 -22.51
CA THR A 21 -0.29 7.61 -22.01
C THR A 21 -0.94 8.81 -22.68
N LEU A 22 -1.78 9.56 -21.93
CA LEU A 22 -2.33 10.82 -22.38
C LEU A 22 -1.22 11.88 -22.39
N SER A 23 -0.60 12.11 -23.55
CA SER A 23 0.28 13.25 -23.80
C SER A 23 -0.58 14.49 -24.10
N ALA A 24 -0.88 15.29 -23.09
CA ALA A 24 -1.44 16.62 -23.27
C ALA A 24 -0.29 17.63 -23.47
N SER A 25 -0.22 18.20 -24.66
CA SER A 25 0.69 19.27 -25.05
C SER A 25 0.11 20.65 -24.72
N GLU A 26 0.99 21.50 -24.18
CA GLU A 26 1.02 22.97 -24.25
C GLU A 26 0.00 23.82 -23.49
N SER A 27 0.49 24.57 -22.49
CA SER A 27 0.43 26.04 -22.51
C SER A 27 1.30 26.63 -21.39
N GLY A 28 2.21 27.53 -21.75
CA GLY A 28 3.11 28.22 -20.81
C GLY A 28 2.39 29.13 -19.81
N GLY A 29 2.96 29.20 -18.60
CA GLY A 29 2.53 30.07 -17.52
C GLY A 29 3.69 30.33 -16.56
N ASN A 30 4.31 31.50 -16.74
CA ASN A 30 5.10 32.31 -15.82
C ASN A 30 5.88 31.60 -14.68
N SER A 31 7.21 31.53 -14.83
CA SER A 31 8.15 31.27 -13.74
C SER A 31 8.25 32.49 -12.80
N SER A 32 7.24 32.69 -11.95
CA SER A 32 7.44 33.45 -10.71
C SER A 32 8.14 32.54 -9.72
N ASN A 33 9.34 32.92 -9.28
CA ASN A 33 10.05 32.30 -8.16
C ASN A 33 9.08 32.19 -6.98
N VAL A 34 8.61 30.98 -6.71
CA VAL A 34 8.03 30.61 -5.43
C VAL A 34 9.22 30.49 -4.50
N ASP A 35 9.32 31.40 -3.53
CA ASP A 35 10.08 31.18 -2.32
C ASP A 35 9.47 29.95 -1.65
N THR A 36 9.91 28.76 -2.07
CA THR A 36 9.69 27.51 -1.35
C THR A 36 10.47 27.66 -0.06
N ASP A 37 9.82 28.23 0.95
CA ASP A 37 10.14 27.94 2.34
C ASP A 37 10.29 26.43 2.41
N SER A 38 11.55 26.00 2.49
CA SER A 38 11.89 24.59 2.54
C SER A 38 11.40 24.12 3.89
N ASP A 39 10.15 23.66 3.93
CA ASP A 39 9.59 22.96 5.08
C ASP A 39 10.65 21.96 5.52
N PRO A 40 11.13 22.04 6.77
CA PRO A 40 12.12 21.10 7.26
C PRO A 40 11.56 19.70 7.07
N ASP A 41 12.17 18.94 6.16
CA ASP A 41 11.86 17.54 5.94
C ASP A 41 12.30 16.79 7.20
N TRP A 42 11.40 16.72 8.18
CA TRP A 42 11.57 15.92 9.37
C TRP A 42 11.49 14.46 8.94
N ASP A 43 12.65 13.90 8.55
CA ASP A 43 12.77 12.50 8.19
C ASP A 43 12.40 11.59 9.37
N ASP A 44 11.16 11.09 9.35
CA ASP A 44 10.59 10.11 10.28
C ASP A 44 11.39 8.80 10.31
N SER A 45 12.15 8.51 9.24
CA SER A 45 12.97 7.30 9.14
C SER A 45 14.03 7.23 10.24
N SER A 46 14.58 8.37 10.66
CA SER A 46 15.65 8.45 11.67
C SER A 46 15.24 7.89 13.04
N ALA A 47 13.98 8.06 13.44
CA ALA A 47 13.47 7.57 14.72
C ALA A 47 13.43 6.03 14.76
N SER A 48 13.06 5.41 13.64
CA SER A 48 12.98 3.95 13.51
C SER A 48 14.35 3.27 13.43
N GLN A 49 15.38 3.96 12.92
CA GLN A 49 16.74 3.42 12.78
C GLN A 49 17.38 3.04 14.12
N GLY A 50 17.01 3.71 15.20
CA GLY A 50 17.51 3.42 16.55
C GLY A 50 17.00 2.10 17.13
N LEU A 51 15.82 1.61 16.72
CA LEU A 51 15.23 0.39 17.28
C LEU A 51 15.99 -0.87 16.82
N PHE A 52 16.47 -0.90 15.58
CA PHE A 52 17.09 -2.09 15.00
C PHE A 52 18.61 -2.15 15.18
N ARG A 53 19.21 -1.09 15.75
CA ARG A 53 20.65 -1.02 15.95
C ARG A 53 21.02 -1.51 17.35
N PRO A 54 21.85 -2.57 17.47
CA PRO A 54 22.31 -3.02 18.77
C PRO A 54 23.17 -1.96 19.46
N LEU A 55 23.13 -1.94 20.79
CA LEU A 55 23.86 -0.98 21.59
C LEU A 55 25.38 -1.19 21.45
N SER A 56 26.14 -0.09 21.28
CA SER A 56 27.58 -0.17 21.12
C SER A 56 28.28 -0.63 22.41
N PRO A 57 29.39 -1.38 22.32
CA PRO A 57 30.13 -1.83 23.50
C PRO A 57 30.81 -0.68 24.26
N GLN A 58 30.96 0.48 23.63
CA GLN A 58 31.44 1.70 24.29
C GLN A 58 30.38 2.33 25.20
N ASN A 59 29.09 2.01 25.00
CA ASN A 59 28.00 2.55 25.79
C ASN A 59 28.11 2.11 27.27
N ILE A 60 27.90 3.06 28.19
CA ILE A 60 28.03 2.83 29.63
C ILE A 60 26.97 1.82 30.11
N GLY A 61 25.74 1.90 29.61
CA GLY A 61 24.65 0.99 29.94
C GLY A 61 24.94 -0.44 29.48
N PHE A 62 25.53 -0.62 28.30
CA PHE A 62 25.97 -1.93 27.82
C PHE A 62 26.97 -2.59 28.78
N LYS A 63 27.98 -1.82 29.22
CA LYS A 63 29.00 -2.29 30.17
C LYS A 63 28.39 -2.61 31.54
N LEU A 64 27.41 -1.82 31.99
CA LEU A 64 26.73 -2.06 33.27
C LEU A 64 25.91 -3.35 33.22
N LEU A 65 25.14 -3.57 32.16
CA LEU A 65 24.38 -4.80 31.96
C LEU A 65 25.32 -6.03 31.95
N GLN A 66 26.43 -5.96 31.23
CA GLN A 66 27.45 -7.02 31.25
C GLN A 66 27.99 -7.31 32.65
N LYS A 67 28.28 -6.27 33.45
CA LYS A 67 28.73 -6.43 34.84
C LYS A 67 27.69 -7.08 35.75
N LEU A 68 26.40 -6.88 35.46
CA LEU A 68 25.29 -7.51 36.16
C LEU A 68 25.02 -8.95 35.69
N GLY A 69 25.84 -9.49 34.77
CA GLY A 69 25.72 -10.85 34.26
C GLY A 69 24.81 -11.01 33.05
N TRP A 70 24.31 -9.90 32.48
CA TRP A 70 23.58 -9.95 31.22
C TRP A 70 24.53 -10.13 30.03
N ARG A 71 24.09 -10.89 29.02
CA ARG A 71 24.87 -11.18 27.81
C ARG A 71 24.13 -10.65 26.58
N ALA A 72 24.87 -10.13 25.61
CA ALA A 72 24.29 -9.63 24.37
C ALA A 72 23.46 -10.72 23.66
N GLY A 73 22.24 -10.39 23.25
CA GLY A 73 21.30 -11.33 22.62
C GLY A 73 20.46 -12.16 23.61
N GLN A 74 20.61 -11.97 24.91
CA GLN A 74 19.82 -12.65 25.93
C GLN A 74 18.65 -11.77 26.40
N GLY A 75 17.47 -12.37 26.55
CA GLY A 75 16.31 -11.70 27.16
C GLY A 75 16.57 -11.35 28.63
N LEU A 76 15.88 -10.34 29.15
CA LEU A 76 15.99 -9.95 30.57
C LEU A 76 15.08 -10.81 31.46
N GLY A 77 15.38 -10.83 32.76
CA GLY A 77 14.61 -11.56 33.78
C GLY A 77 15.27 -12.87 34.24
N ARG A 78 14.72 -13.49 35.29
CA ARG A 78 15.31 -14.68 35.95
C ARG A 78 15.53 -15.86 35.01
N CYS A 79 14.65 -16.03 34.03
CA CYS A 79 14.68 -17.13 33.07
C CYS A 79 14.87 -16.62 31.63
N ASN A 80 15.37 -15.40 31.45
CA ASN A 80 15.50 -14.74 30.14
C ASN A 80 14.17 -14.62 29.38
N GLN A 81 13.08 -14.41 30.12
CA GLN A 81 11.71 -14.37 29.58
C GLN A 81 11.37 -13.07 28.85
N GLY A 82 12.16 -12.01 29.05
CA GLY A 82 11.95 -10.72 28.43
C GLY A 82 12.22 -10.74 26.93
N PRO A 83 11.56 -9.87 26.15
CA PRO A 83 11.82 -9.74 24.73
C PRO A 83 13.28 -9.30 24.49
N VAL A 84 13.92 -9.93 23.51
CA VAL A 84 15.30 -9.60 23.09
C VAL A 84 15.29 -8.35 22.21
N ASP A 85 14.32 -8.25 21.33
CA ASP A 85 14.17 -7.13 20.41
C ASP A 85 13.21 -6.08 20.98
N PRO A 86 13.44 -4.79 20.68
CA PRO A 86 12.52 -3.73 21.05
C PRO A 86 11.12 -3.93 20.45
N VAL A 87 10.09 -3.45 21.15
CA VAL A 87 8.71 -3.52 20.66
C VAL A 87 8.54 -2.54 19.49
N SER A 88 8.16 -3.06 18.33
CA SER A 88 7.86 -2.25 17.15
C SER A 88 6.61 -1.41 17.37
N PHE A 89 6.67 -0.13 17.03
CA PHE A 89 5.52 0.75 16.98
C PHE A 89 5.40 1.37 15.59
N THR A 90 4.18 1.75 15.22
CA THR A 90 3.91 2.50 14.00
C THR A 90 3.69 3.95 14.39
N LEU A 91 4.53 4.85 13.87
CA LEU A 91 4.32 6.28 14.04
C LEU A 91 3.21 6.73 13.11
N LYS A 92 2.28 7.53 13.65
CA LYS A 92 1.18 8.08 12.88
C LYS A 92 1.56 9.49 12.45
N THR A 93 1.86 9.63 11.16
CA THR A 93 2.15 10.92 10.51
C THR A 93 0.87 11.64 10.06
N GLU A 94 -0.22 10.91 9.91
CA GLU A 94 -1.49 11.43 9.37
C GLU A 94 -2.29 12.23 10.40
N THR A 95 -2.94 13.31 9.95
CA THR A 95 -3.88 14.10 10.78
C THR A 95 -5.22 13.40 10.97
N LEU A 96 -5.50 12.38 10.17
CA LEU A 96 -6.78 11.68 10.13
C LEU A 96 -7.07 10.91 11.43
N GLY A 97 -8.33 10.77 11.84
CA GLY A 97 -8.72 9.97 12.99
C GLY A 97 -8.28 8.50 12.90
N LEU A 98 -8.10 7.83 14.04
CA LEU A 98 -7.76 6.39 14.07
C LEU A 98 -8.85 5.58 13.34
N GLY A 99 -8.45 4.63 12.49
CA GLY A 99 -9.36 3.76 11.73
C GLY A 99 -10.03 4.42 10.50
N LYS A 100 -9.93 5.74 10.33
CA LYS A 100 -10.56 6.38 9.17
C LYS A 100 -9.81 6.11 7.86
N GLN A 101 -8.49 5.94 7.93
CA GLN A 101 -7.71 5.53 6.76
C GLN A 101 -8.13 4.14 6.25
N THR A 102 -8.40 3.19 7.16
CA THR A 102 -8.83 1.85 6.76
C THR A 102 -10.21 1.87 6.12
N GLU A 103 -11.12 2.70 6.61
CA GLU A 103 -12.44 2.89 6.00
C GLU A 103 -12.33 3.49 4.59
N TYR A 104 -11.50 4.53 4.39
CA TYR A 104 -11.29 5.11 3.06
C TYR A 104 -10.76 4.08 2.07
N LEU A 105 -9.74 3.30 2.46
CA LEU A 105 -9.18 2.25 1.60
C LEU A 105 -10.24 1.20 1.22
N GLN A 106 -11.09 0.80 2.16
CA GLN A 106 -12.19 -0.14 1.89
C GLN A 106 -13.18 0.43 0.87
N TYR A 107 -13.60 1.69 1.05
CA TYR A 107 -14.52 2.36 0.13
C TYR A 107 -13.91 2.49 -1.27
N HIS A 108 -12.63 2.89 -1.36
CA HIS A 108 -11.92 2.98 -2.63
C HIS A 108 -11.85 1.63 -3.33
N HIS A 109 -11.48 0.57 -2.62
CA HIS A 109 -11.43 -0.78 -3.18
C HIS A 109 -12.80 -1.26 -3.67
N ALA A 110 -13.86 -1.04 -2.90
CA ALA A 110 -15.22 -1.41 -3.30
C ALA A 110 -15.69 -0.64 -4.54
N SER A 111 -15.36 0.65 -4.64
CA SER A 111 -15.74 1.51 -5.77
C SER A 111 -15.05 1.13 -7.08
N THR A 112 -13.78 0.73 -7.02
CA THR A 112 -12.99 0.35 -8.22
C THR A 112 -13.04 -1.14 -8.55
N ALA A 113 -13.61 -1.98 -7.67
CA ALA A 113 -13.69 -3.43 -7.86
C ALA A 113 -14.44 -3.85 -9.13
N HIS A 114 -15.45 -3.07 -9.54
CA HIS A 114 -16.27 -3.39 -10.70
C HIS A 114 -16.28 -2.26 -11.71
N ARG A 115 -15.94 -2.58 -12.97
CA ARG A 115 -16.25 -1.72 -14.11
C ARG A 115 -17.78 -1.60 -14.19
N LYS A 116 -18.29 -0.37 -14.24
CA LYS A 116 -19.70 -0.12 -14.51
C LYS A 116 -20.06 -0.75 -15.86
N SER A 117 -21.03 -1.66 -15.89
CA SER A 117 -21.48 -2.27 -17.14
C SER A 117 -22.11 -1.21 -18.06
N LEU A 118 -21.78 -1.31 -19.34
CA LEU A 118 -22.32 -0.39 -20.34
C LEU A 118 -23.80 -0.68 -20.56
N GLN A 119 -24.59 0.36 -20.82
CA GLN A 119 -26.02 0.20 -21.11
C GLN A 119 -26.25 -0.69 -22.35
N SER A 120 -25.34 -0.65 -23.33
CA SER A 120 -25.40 -1.52 -24.51
C SER A 120 -25.32 -3.01 -24.17
N GLU A 121 -24.49 -3.38 -23.19
CA GLU A 121 -24.36 -4.76 -22.72
C GLU A 121 -25.63 -5.24 -22.00
N LYS A 122 -26.27 -4.35 -21.23
CA LYS A 122 -27.57 -4.62 -20.59
C LYS A 122 -28.70 -4.78 -21.61
N ILE A 123 -28.75 -3.91 -22.63
CA ILE A 123 -29.77 -3.96 -23.69
C ILE A 123 -29.62 -5.23 -24.55
N ALA A 124 -28.40 -5.69 -24.78
CA ALA A 124 -28.14 -6.89 -25.59
C ALA A 124 -28.46 -8.21 -24.85
N SER A 125 -28.40 -8.21 -23.51
CA SER A 125 -28.69 -9.37 -22.65
C SER A 125 -30.10 -9.37 -22.06
N GLU A 126 -30.90 -8.33 -22.36
CA GLU A 126 -32.28 -8.19 -21.91
C GLU A 126 -33.17 -9.28 -22.51
N SER A 127 -33.86 -10.03 -21.65
CA SER A 127 -34.84 -11.05 -22.05
C SER A 127 -36.08 -10.39 -22.67
N ALA A 128 -36.80 -11.09 -23.56
CA ALA A 128 -38.00 -10.57 -24.22
C ALA A 128 -39.06 -10.06 -23.20
N GLN A 129 -39.21 -10.74 -22.06
CA GLN A 129 -40.13 -10.33 -20.98
C GLN A 129 -39.74 -9.01 -20.30
N GLN A 130 -38.46 -8.64 -20.33
CA GLN A 130 -37.98 -7.38 -19.75
C GLN A 130 -38.12 -6.22 -20.73
N ARG A 131 -37.97 -6.49 -22.04
CA ARG A 131 -38.28 -5.56 -23.12
C ARG A 131 -39.73 -5.10 -23.12
N ASP A 132 -40.66 -6.04 -22.98
CA ASP A 132 -42.10 -5.75 -23.01
C ASP A 132 -42.55 -4.94 -21.78
N ALA A 133 -41.84 -5.02 -20.65
CA ALA A 133 -42.14 -4.23 -19.45
C ALA A 133 -41.64 -2.77 -19.53
N ARG A 134 -40.82 -2.45 -20.55
CA ARG A 134 -40.30 -1.12 -20.82
C ARG A 134 -41.19 -0.33 -21.79
N GLU A 135 -41.81 -1.02 -22.74
CA GLU A 135 -42.79 -0.45 -23.69
C GLU A 135 -44.12 -0.15 -23.01
#